data_AF-A0A521D5F4-F1
#
_entry.id   AF-A0A521D5F4-F1
#
_cell.length_a   1.000
_cell.length_b   1.000
_cell.length_c   1.000
_cell.angle_alpha   90.00
_cell.angle_beta   90.00
_cell.angle_gamma   90.00
#
_symmetry.space_group_name_H-M   'P 1'
#
loop_
_entity.id
_entity.type
_entity.pdbx_description
1 polymer ?
#
loop_
_entity_poly.entity_id
_entity_poly.type
_entity_poly.pdbx_seq_one_letter_code
_entity_poly.pdbx_strand_id
1 'polypeptide(L)'
;MRNPMLIVHLLSVVMFVGAALSAFVLSKTANKFEPQLKMAVNRALLTLNYLGKTGLTLLVITGGYLMTPYWAALGVMPLLITKLSVVGVLIVVLVILSIKAKKAKKQPSEGSYGAVNKLNTLSFALGLVTIILAVLVFG
;
A
#
# COMPACT_ATOMS: atom_id res chain seq x y z
N MET A 1 -12.26 -18.98 -14.65
CA MET A 1 -11.64 -18.55 -13.36
C MET A 1 -11.00 -17.16 -13.40
N ARG A 2 -10.67 -16.61 -14.59
CA ARG A 2 -10.06 -15.27 -14.72
C ARG A 2 -10.92 -14.12 -14.18
N ASN A 3 -12.23 -14.13 -14.42
CA ASN A 3 -13.12 -13.02 -14.02
C ASN A 3 -13.25 -12.86 -12.50
N PRO A 4 -13.50 -13.93 -11.70
CA PRO A 4 -13.46 -13.82 -10.24
C PRO A 4 -12.12 -13.31 -9.70
N MET A 5 -10.99 -13.77 -10.28
CA MET A 5 -9.66 -13.32 -9.86
C MET A 5 -9.41 -11.85 -10.19
N LEU A 6 -9.90 -11.35 -11.33
CA LEU A 6 -9.85 -9.92 -11.67
C LEU A 6 -10.65 -9.07 -10.67
N ILE A 7 -11.84 -9.52 -10.27
CA ILE A 7 -12.65 -8.82 -9.27
C ILE A 7 -11.90 -8.74 -7.94
N VAL A 8 -11.38 -9.88 -7.46
CA VAL A 8 -10.61 -9.89 -6.20
C VAL A 8 -9.35 -9.03 -6.33
N HIS A 9 -8.65 -9.05 -7.46
CA HIS A 9 -7.48 -8.22 -7.71
C HIS A 9 -7.82 -6.73 -7.63
N LEU A 10 -8.91 -6.29 -8.26
CA LEU A 10 -9.37 -4.89 -8.19
C LEU A 10 -9.77 -4.49 -6.77
N LEU A 11 -10.48 -5.34 -6.03
CA LEU A 11 -10.78 -5.11 -4.62
C LEU A 11 -9.50 -4.98 -3.78
N SER A 12 -8.49 -5.80 -4.09
CA SER A 12 -7.17 -5.75 -3.44
C SER A 12 -6.48 -4.40 -3.64
N VAL A 13 -6.51 -3.88 -4.88
CA VAL A 13 -6.01 -2.53 -5.20
C VAL A 13 -6.75 -1.48 -4.38
N VAL A 14 -8.08 -1.51 -4.39
CA VAL A 14 -8.92 -0.54 -3.68
C VAL A 14 -8.64 -0.57 -2.18
N MET A 15 -8.53 -1.76 -1.58
CA MET A 15 -8.20 -1.89 -0.15
C MET A 15 -6.83 -1.33 0.17
N PHE A 16 -5.80 -1.71 -0.60
CA PHE A 16 -4.43 -1.29 -0.36
C PHE A 16 -4.26 0.24 -0.55
N VAL A 17 -4.67 0.76 -1.71
CA VAL A 17 -4.53 2.18 -2.04
C VAL A 17 -5.48 3.03 -1.22
N GLY A 18 -6.71 2.57 -0.96
CA GLY A 18 -7.69 3.26 -0.13
C GLY A 18 -7.24 3.40 1.33
N ALA A 19 -6.60 2.37 1.91
CA ALA A 19 -6.00 2.46 3.23
C ALA A 19 -4.86 3.50 3.27
N ALA A 20 -3.98 3.48 2.26
CA ALA A 20 -2.85 4.41 2.17
C ALA A 20 -3.32 5.86 1.94
N LEU A 21 -4.34 6.07 1.10
CA LEU A 21 -4.98 7.37 0.88
C LEU A 21 -5.62 7.90 2.17
N SER A 22 -6.38 7.05 2.87
CA SER A 22 -7.02 7.42 4.14
C SER A 22 -5.97 7.83 5.18
N ALA A 23 -4.87 7.07 5.30
CA ALA A 23 -3.77 7.40 6.18
C ALA A 23 -3.07 8.72 5.79
N PHE A 24 -2.88 8.97 4.50
CA PHE A 24 -2.31 10.21 3.98
C PHE A 24 -3.19 11.44 4.32
N VAL A 25 -4.49 11.37 4.03
CA VAL A 25 -5.43 12.47 4.29
C VAL A 25 -5.53 12.74 5.79
N LEU A 26 -5.78 11.70 6.59
CA LEU A 26 -5.98 11.87 8.02
C LEU A 26 -4.71 12.30 8.76
N SER A 27 -3.52 11.85 8.33
CA SER A 27 -2.26 12.32 8.93
C SER A 27 -1.99 13.80 8.63
N LYS A 28 -2.34 14.29 7.42
CA LYS A 28 -2.28 15.72 7.11
C LYS A 28 -3.26 16.54 7.95
N THR A 29 -4.48 16.05 8.12
CA THR A 29 -5.49 16.70 8.96
C THR A 29 -5.07 16.69 10.43
N ALA A 30 -4.48 15.59 10.92
CA ALA A 30 -4.03 15.45 12.30
C ALA A 30 -3.01 16.52 12.72
N ASN A 31 -2.19 17.01 11.79
CA ASN A 31 -1.20 18.05 12.06
C ASN A 31 -1.81 19.42 12.36
N LYS A 32 -3.11 19.61 12.13
CA LYS A 32 -3.83 20.84 12.45
C LYS A 32 -4.46 20.83 13.85
N PHE A 33 -4.44 19.70 14.54
CA PHE A 33 -5.01 19.56 15.88
C PHE A 33 -3.97 19.77 16.97
N GLU A 34 -4.47 20.01 18.19
CA GLU A 34 -3.67 20.01 19.41
C GLU A 34 -2.93 18.67 19.60
N PRO A 35 -1.76 18.66 20.30
CA PRO A 35 -0.91 17.48 20.41
C PRO A 35 -1.62 16.21 20.92
N GLN A 36 -2.53 16.35 21.89
CA GLN A 36 -3.26 15.23 22.48
C GLN A 36 -4.20 14.57 21.46
N LEU A 37 -4.96 15.37 20.70
CA LEU A 37 -5.87 14.87 19.67
C LEU A 37 -5.10 14.32 18.46
N LYS A 38 -3.99 14.97 18.07
CA LYS A 38 -3.07 14.48 17.03
C LYS A 38 -2.55 13.08 17.37
N MET A 39 -2.16 12.82 18.62
CA MET A 39 -1.72 11.49 19.06
C MET A 39 -2.84 10.45 18.98
N ALA A 40 -4.07 10.81 19.39
CA ALA A 40 -5.21 9.92 19.31
C ALA A 40 -5.53 9.53 17.85
N VAL A 41 -5.54 10.50 16.93
CA VAL A 41 -5.73 10.24 15.49
C VAL A 41 -4.64 9.33 14.96
N ASN A 42 -3.36 9.65 15.19
CA ASN A 42 -2.24 8.83 14.71
C ASN A 42 -2.29 7.38 15.24
N ARG A 43 -2.74 7.18 16.49
CA ARG A 43 -2.96 5.84 17.05
C ARG A 43 -4.06 5.09 16.31
N ALA A 44 -5.16 5.75 15.98
CA ALA A 44 -6.24 5.17 15.19
C ALA A 44 -5.77 4.79 13.77
N LEU A 45 -4.92 5.61 13.14
CA LEU A 45 -4.36 5.32 11.82
C LEU A 45 -3.55 4.03 11.75
N LEU A 46 -2.97 3.55 12.87
CA LEU A 46 -2.26 2.27 12.89
C LEU A 46 -3.15 1.08 12.52
N THR A 47 -4.47 1.20 12.67
CA THR A 47 -5.42 0.14 12.29
C THR A 47 -5.52 -0.03 10.77
N LEU A 48 -5.29 1.04 10.00
CA LEU A 48 -5.30 1.00 8.53
C LEU A 48 -4.18 0.11 7.97
N ASN A 49 -3.13 -0.14 8.74
CA ASN A 49 -2.03 -1.02 8.33
C ASN A 49 -2.50 -2.46 8.13
N TYR A 50 -3.52 -2.90 8.87
CA TYR A 50 -4.12 -4.22 8.66
C TYR A 50 -4.81 -4.28 7.31
N LEU A 51 -5.61 -3.26 6.98
CA LEU A 51 -6.29 -3.16 5.69
C LEU A 51 -5.30 -3.09 4.52
N GLY A 52 -4.28 -2.24 4.65
CA GLY A 52 -3.22 -2.10 3.65
C GLY A 52 -2.45 -3.41 3.42
N LYS A 53 -2.06 -4.11 4.50
CA LYS A 53 -1.36 -5.40 4.40
C LYS A 53 -2.23 -6.47 3.74
N THR A 54 -3.48 -6.58 4.14
CA THR A 54 -4.43 -7.55 3.56
C THR A 54 -4.64 -7.27 2.08
N GLY A 55 -4.88 -6.00 1.73
CA GLY A 55 -5.01 -5.55 0.34
C GLY A 55 -3.77 -5.91 -0.50
N LEU A 56 -2.55 -5.57 -0.04
CA LEU A 56 -1.34 -5.91 -0.79
C LEU A 56 -1.11 -7.42 -0.91
N THR A 57 -1.42 -8.18 0.14
CA THR A 57 -1.28 -9.65 0.13
C THR A 57 -2.17 -10.27 -0.95
N LEU A 58 -3.45 -9.88 -0.98
CA LEU A 58 -4.37 -10.32 -2.01
C LEU A 58 -3.96 -9.82 -3.40
N LEU A 59 -3.44 -8.59 -3.50
CA LEU A 59 -2.96 -8.00 -4.75
C LEU A 59 -1.85 -8.84 -5.37
N VAL A 60 -0.88 -9.27 -4.57
CA VAL A 60 0.27 -10.08 -5.01
C VAL A 60 -0.19 -11.46 -5.44
N ILE A 61 -1.03 -12.13 -4.64
CA ILE A 61 -1.52 -13.49 -4.95
C ILE A 61 -2.34 -13.47 -6.24
N THR A 62 -3.35 -12.60 -6.32
CA THR A 62 -4.22 -12.51 -7.49
C THR A 62 -3.48 -11.97 -8.71
N GLY A 63 -2.58 -11.01 -8.53
CA GLY A 63 -1.73 -10.47 -9.59
C GLY A 63 -0.81 -11.53 -10.18
N GLY A 64 -0.16 -12.33 -9.33
CA GLY A 64 0.68 -13.45 -9.77
C GLY A 64 -0.09 -14.51 -10.56
N TYR A 65 -1.35 -14.79 -10.16
CA TYR A 65 -2.23 -15.67 -10.94
C TYR A 65 -2.60 -15.05 -12.30
N LEU A 66 -2.98 -13.77 -12.32
CA LEU A 66 -3.33 -13.05 -13.57
C LEU A 66 -2.14 -12.87 -14.52
N MET A 67 -0.92 -13.00 -14.02
CA MET A 67 0.33 -12.97 -14.78
C MET A 67 0.62 -14.27 -15.54
N THR A 68 -0.15 -15.35 -15.32
CA THR A 68 0.05 -16.66 -15.97
C THR A 68 0.31 -16.61 -17.49
N PRO A 69 -0.43 -15.84 -18.32
CA PRO A 69 -0.15 -15.78 -19.76
C PRO A 69 1.02 -14.84 -20.13
N TYR A 70 1.50 -14.02 -19.18
CA TYR A 70 2.51 -12.99 -19.45
C TYR A 70 3.92 -13.38 -18.98
N TRP A 71 4.07 -14.45 -18.18
CA TRP A 71 5.39 -14.86 -17.66
C TRP A 71 6.41 -15.14 -18.75
N ALA A 72 6.00 -15.80 -19.84
CA ALA A 72 6.89 -16.14 -20.95
C ALA A 72 7.34 -14.90 -21.76
N ALA A 73 6.51 -13.86 -21.81
CA ALA A 73 6.77 -12.63 -22.55
C ALA A 73 7.40 -11.53 -21.67
N LEU A 74 7.70 -11.81 -20.40
CA LEU A 74 8.10 -10.77 -19.45
C LEU A 74 9.36 -10.02 -19.91
N GLY A 75 10.32 -10.72 -20.51
CA GLY A 75 11.58 -10.14 -20.99
C GLY A 75 11.43 -9.09 -22.10
N VAL A 76 10.31 -9.11 -22.82
CA VAL A 76 10.01 -8.14 -23.90
C VAL A 76 8.98 -7.09 -23.49
N MET A 77 8.54 -7.09 -22.23
CA MET A 77 7.53 -6.17 -21.69
C MET A 77 8.14 -5.28 -20.59
N PRO A 78 8.95 -4.25 -20.93
CA PRO A 78 9.70 -3.46 -19.96
C PRO A 78 8.82 -2.71 -18.94
N LEU A 79 7.63 -2.25 -19.35
CA LEU A 79 6.66 -1.63 -18.44
C LEU A 79 6.11 -2.63 -17.41
N LEU A 80 5.95 -3.90 -17.81
CA LEU A 80 5.48 -4.95 -16.90
C LEU A 80 6.56 -5.31 -15.87
N ILE A 81 7.82 -5.39 -16.29
CA ILE A 81 8.97 -5.55 -15.36
C ILE A 81 8.96 -4.40 -14.35
N THR A 82 8.85 -3.16 -14.83
CA THR A 82 8.81 -1.96 -13.97
C THR A 82 7.66 -2.04 -12.95
N LYS A 83 6.46 -2.45 -13.39
CA LYS A 83 5.30 -2.66 -12.49
C LYS A 83 5.62 -3.69 -11.40
N LEU A 84 6.20 -4.83 -11.75
CA LEU A 84 6.56 -5.87 -10.78
C LEU A 84 7.65 -5.39 -9.81
N SER A 85 8.63 -4.63 -10.28
CA SER A 85 9.64 -4.00 -9.42
C SER A 85 9.01 -3.04 -8.42
N VAL A 86 8.06 -2.20 -8.84
CA VAL A 86 7.31 -1.30 -7.94
C VAL A 86 6.52 -2.10 -6.89
N VAL A 87 5.88 -3.20 -7.28
CA VAL A 87 5.20 -4.10 -6.33
C VAL A 87 6.20 -4.72 -5.33
N GLY A 88 7.40 -5.11 -5.78
CA GLY A 88 8.47 -5.57 -4.91
C GLY A 88 8.88 -4.53 -3.87
N VAL A 89 9.06 -3.27 -4.29
CA VAL A 89 9.35 -2.15 -3.38
C VAL A 89 8.20 -1.92 -2.39
N LEU A 90 6.95 -2.00 -2.85
CA LEU A 90 5.76 -1.88 -2.00
C LEU A 90 5.73 -2.93 -0.88
N ILE A 91 6.10 -4.18 -1.19
CA ILE A 91 6.19 -5.25 -0.17
C ILE A 91 7.21 -4.87 0.91
N VAL A 92 8.40 -4.41 0.51
CA VAL A 92 9.45 -3.97 1.46
C VAL A 92 8.96 -2.81 2.32
N VAL A 93 8.32 -1.80 1.70
CA VAL A 93 7.77 -0.65 2.41
C VAL A 93 6.72 -1.09 3.44
N LEU A 94 5.80 -2.00 3.08
CA LEU A 94 4.77 -2.48 4.01
C LEU A 94 5.33 -3.34 5.15
N VAL A 95 6.40 -4.10 4.92
CA VAL A 95 7.10 -4.84 5.98
C VAL A 95 7.72 -3.85 6.99
N ILE A 96 8.47 -2.85 6.49
CA ILE A 96 9.08 -1.83 7.36
C ILE A 96 7.99 -1.05 8.10
N LEU A 97 6.91 -0.68 7.41
CA LEU A 97 5.76 0.01 7.99
C LEU A 97 5.12 -0.81 9.11
N SER A 98 4.93 -2.12 8.92
CA SER A 98 4.40 -3.02 9.94
C SER A 98 5.28 -3.08 11.19
N ILE A 99 6.61 -3.09 11.02
CA ILE A 99 7.57 -3.09 12.13
C ILE A 99 7.50 -1.75 12.87
N LYS A 100 7.55 -0.63 12.16
CA LYS A 100 7.50 0.72 12.75
C LYS A 100 6.16 0.99 13.44
N ALA A 101 5.05 0.52 12.87
CA ALA A 101 3.73 0.63 13.46
C ALA A 101 3.61 -0.16 14.77
N LYS A 102 4.14 -1.39 14.82
CA LYS A 102 4.22 -2.16 16.06
C LYS A 102 5.06 -1.44 17.11
N LYS A 103 6.17 -0.82 16.72
CA LYS A 103 7.01 -0.01 17.63
C LYS A 103 6.26 1.23 18.13
N ALA A 104 5.60 1.97 17.24
CA ALA A 104 4.83 3.17 17.59
C ALA A 104 3.66 2.87 18.53
N LYS A 105 3.03 1.69 18.41
CA LYS A 105 1.99 1.24 19.35
C LYS A 105 2.54 0.99 20.76
N LYS A 106 3.76 0.48 20.89
CA LYS A 106 4.41 0.18 22.18
C LYS A 106 5.07 1.40 22.82
N GLN A 107 5.65 2.28 22.00
CA GLN A 107 6.35 3.49 22.40
C GLN A 107 5.77 4.68 21.62
N PRO A 108 4.60 5.20 22.04
CA PRO A 108 3.94 6.32 21.38
C PRO A 108 4.80 7.57 21.49
N SER A 109 5.20 8.15 20.36
CA SER A 109 5.89 9.44 20.30
C SER A 109 5.65 10.09 18.95
N GLU A 110 5.82 11.41 18.87
CA GLU A 110 5.68 12.11 17.59
C GLU A 110 6.66 11.57 16.54
N GLY A 111 7.89 11.24 16.94
CA GLY A 111 8.88 10.66 16.05
C GLY A 111 8.50 9.27 15.52
N SER A 112 7.88 8.42 16.37
CA SER A 112 7.47 7.08 15.95
C SER A 112 6.28 7.13 14.98
N TYR A 113 5.30 8.01 15.21
CA TYR A 113 4.19 8.24 14.28
C TYR A 113 4.63 8.94 12.99
N GLY A 114 5.55 9.90 13.06
CA GLY A 114 6.09 10.59 11.89
C GLY A 114 6.74 9.64 10.88
N ALA A 115 7.50 8.64 11.36
CA ALA A 115 8.06 7.61 10.49
C ALA A 115 6.99 6.75 9.80
N VAL A 116 5.93 6.37 10.54
CA VAL A 116 4.80 5.62 9.98
C VAL A 116 4.06 6.45 8.91
N ASN A 117 3.82 7.74 9.17
CA ASN A 117 3.12 8.62 8.24
C ASN A 117 3.91 8.84 6.93
N LYS A 118 5.24 8.96 7.01
CA LYS A 118 6.11 9.02 5.82
C LYS A 118 6.01 7.73 4.99
N LEU A 119 6.04 6.57 5.63
CA LEU A 119 5.92 5.27 4.94
C LEU A 119 4.53 5.07 4.33
N ASN A 120 3.46 5.52 4.99
CA ASN A 120 2.10 5.52 4.44
C ASN A 120 2.00 6.42 3.20
N THR A 121 2.60 7.61 3.25
CA THR A 121 2.64 8.53 2.11
C THR A 121 3.41 7.93 0.92
N LEU A 122 4.55 7.29 1.19
CA LEU A 122 5.31 6.57 0.17
C LEU A 122 4.51 5.40 -0.41
N SER A 123 3.84 4.61 0.44
CA SER A 123 2.98 3.51 0.03
C SER A 123 1.85 3.98 -0.88
N PHE A 124 1.24 5.13 -0.56
CA PHE A 124 0.20 5.75 -1.39
C PHE A 124 0.74 6.14 -2.76
N ALA A 125 1.88 6.85 -2.82
CA ALA A 125 2.50 7.26 -4.08
C ALA A 125 2.84 6.04 -4.96
N LEU A 126 3.47 5.01 -4.39
CA LEU A 126 3.78 3.78 -5.11
C LEU A 126 2.52 3.01 -5.55
N GLY A 127 1.45 3.06 -4.75
CA GLY A 127 0.15 2.50 -5.11
C GLY A 127 -0.46 3.17 -6.33
N LEU A 128 -0.41 4.51 -6.41
CA LEU A 128 -0.84 5.26 -7.60
C LEU A 128 0.00 4.89 -8.83
N VAL A 129 1.33 4.86 -8.70
CA VAL A 129 2.23 4.44 -9.77
C VAL A 129 1.89 3.02 -10.26
N THR A 130 1.57 2.11 -9.34
CA THR A 130 1.17 0.73 -9.68
C THR A 130 -0.12 0.69 -10.50
N ILE A 131 -1.11 1.53 -10.17
CA ILE A 131 -2.37 1.65 -10.93
C ILE A 131 -2.09 2.19 -12.33
N ILE A 132 -1.31 3.28 -12.44
CA ILE A 132 -0.96 3.90 -13.72
C ILE A 132 -0.26 2.89 -14.63
N LEU A 133 0.75 2.18 -14.11
CA LEU A 133 1.45 1.14 -14.86
C LEU A 133 0.53 -0.02 -15.24
N ALA A 134 -0.46 -0.37 -14.41
CA ALA A 134 -1.42 -1.40 -14.76
C ALA A 134 -2.28 -0.99 -15.97
N VAL A 135 -2.75 0.26 -16.01
CA VAL A 135 -3.50 0.80 -17.15
C VAL A 135 -2.65 0.85 -18.41
N LEU A 136 -1.39 1.32 -18.32
CA LEU A 136 -0.51 1.42 -19.48
C LEU A 136 -0.09 0.06 -20.07
N VAL A 137 -0.12 -1.01 -19.27
CA VAL A 137 0.28 -2.36 -19.70
C VAL A 137 -0.91 -3.20 -20.18
N PHE A 138 -2.10 -3.00 -19.59
CA PHE A 138 -3.26 -3.88 -19.80
C PHE A 138 -4.54 -3.18 -20.28
N GLY A 139 -4.54 -1.85 -20.35
CA GLY A 139 -5.62 -1.04 -20.93
C GLY A 139 -5.37 -0.79 -22.41
#